data_AF-A0ABD0PBC5-F1
#
_entry.id   AF-A0ABD0PBC5-F1
#
_cell.length_a   1.000
_cell.length_b   1.000
_cell.length_c   1.000
_cell.angle_alpha   90.00
_cell.angle_beta   90.00
_cell.angle_gamma   90.00
#
_symmetry.space_group_name_H-M   'P 1'
#
loop_
_entity.id
_entity.type
_entity.pdbx_description
1 polymer ?
#
loop_
_entity_poly.entity_id
_entity_poly.type
_entity_poly.pdbx_seq_one_letter_code
_entity_poly.pdbx_strand_id
1 'polypeptide(L)' 'YYRKKNHLHAVRIRLQSPEYKLSKIRSSTIMTDYNPNYCFAGKAASLSELKEVPRKNITLL' A
#
# COMPACT_ATOMS: atom_id res chain seq x y z
N TYR A 1 -3.98 -1.70 -35.13
CA TYR A 1 -4.97 -2.30 -34.21
C TYR A 1 -4.34 -3.30 -33.22
N TYR A 2 -3.61 -4.33 -33.67
CA TYR A 2 -2.99 -5.35 -32.81
C TYR A 2 -1.97 -4.86 -31.76
N ARG A 3 -1.10 -3.90 -32.10
CA ARG A 3 -0.15 -3.30 -31.13
C ARG A 3 -0.84 -2.69 -29.91
N LYS A 4 -1.99 -2.04 -30.11
CA LYS A 4 -2.78 -1.43 -29.03
C LYS A 4 -3.36 -2.49 -28.09
N LYS A 5 -3.82 -3.62 -28.64
CA LYS A 5 -4.36 -4.75 -27.87
C LYS A 5 -3.29 -5.39 -26.99
N ASN A 6 -2.09 -5.63 -27.52
CA ASN A 6 -0.98 -6.19 -26.74
C ASN A 6 -0.50 -5.25 -25.63
N HIS A 7 -0.45 -3.94 -25.91
CA HIS A 7 -0.07 -2.97 -24.89
C HIS A 7 -1.07 -2.93 -23.73
N LEU A 8 -2.37 -2.91 -24.02
CA LEU A 8 -3.42 -2.96 -22.99
C LEU A 8 -3.34 -4.25 -22.16
N HIS A 9 -3.02 -5.37 -22.80
CA HIS A 9 -2.89 -6.64 -22.11
C HIS A 9 -1.68 -6.69 -21.17
N ALA A 10 -0.53 -6.16 -21.61
CA ALA A 10 0.68 -6.04 -20.81
C ALA A 10 0.47 -5.10 -19.61
N VAL A 11 -0.23 -3.98 -19.82
CA VAL A 11 -0.61 -3.07 -18.73
C VAL A 11 -1.50 -3.78 -17.73
N ARG A 12 -2.52 -4.52 -18.17
CA ARG A 12 -3.41 -5.26 -17.27
C ARG A 12 -2.64 -6.28 -16.42
N ILE A 13 -1.67 -6.98 -16.99
CA ILE A 13 -0.82 -7.92 -16.25
C ILE A 13 0.02 -7.18 -15.19
N ARG A 14 0.63 -6.05 -15.57
CA ARG A 14 1.41 -5.22 -14.65
C ARG A 14 0.56 -4.67 -13.50
N LEU A 15 -0.67 -4.21 -13.79
CA LEU A 15 -1.61 -3.71 -12.78
C LEU A 15 -2.04 -4.79 -11.78
N GLN A 16 -2.02 -6.07 -12.19
CA GLN A 16 -2.37 -7.19 -11.32
C GLN A 16 -1.20 -7.68 -10.45
N SER A 17 0.04 -7.26 -10.73
CA SER A 17 1.19 -7.76 -9.98
C SER A 17 1.13 -7.30 -8.52
N PRO A 18 1.46 -8.19 -7.56
CA PRO A 18 1.53 -7.82 -6.14
C PRO A 18 2.44 -6.63 -5.89
N GLU A 19 3.56 -6.54 -6.60
CA GLU A 19 4.54 -5.48 -6.48
C GLU A 19 3.98 -4.13 -6.92
N TYR A 20 3.17 -4.10 -7.99
CA TYR A 20 2.51 -2.88 -8.46
C TYR A 20 1.41 -2.42 -7.51
N LYS A 21 0.64 -3.36 -6.95
CA LYS A 21 -0.37 -3.02 -5.92
C LYS A 21 0.29 -2.48 -4.66
N LEU A 22 1.37 -3.11 -4.20
CA LEU A 22 2.15 -2.67 -3.04
C LEU A 22 2.83 -1.33 -3.29
N SER A 23 3.38 -1.08 -4.48
CA SER A 23 3.96 0.22 -4.80
C SER A 23 2.89 1.30 -4.79
N LYS A 24 1.70 1.04 -5.35
CA LYS A 24 0.57 1.98 -5.33
C LYS A 24 0.07 2.27 -3.91
N ILE A 25 0.12 1.29 -2.99
CA ILE A 25 -0.21 1.48 -1.57
C ILE A 25 0.88 2.28 -0.86
N ARG A 26 2.16 2.00 -1.12
CA ARG A 26 3.30 2.75 -0.54
C ARG A 26 3.37 4.19 -1.05
N SER A 27 3.02 4.41 -2.31
CA SER A 27 2.88 5.74 -2.91
C SER A 27 1.55 6.41 -2.54
N SER A 28 0.60 5.67 -1.98
CA SER A 28 -0.65 6.22 -1.47
C SER A 28 -0.37 6.84 -0.12
N THR A 29 0.09 8.10 -0.16
CA THR A 29 0.34 8.97 0.98
C THR A 29 -0.91 9.22 1.83
N ILE A 30 -2.09 8.70 1.47
CA ILE A 30 -3.38 8.87 2.17
C ILE A 30 -3.27 8.63 3.68
N MET A 31 -2.51 7.64 4.15
CA MET A 31 -2.38 7.37 5.59
C MET A 31 -1.46 8.37 6.30
N THR A 32 -0.44 8.89 5.61
CA THR A 32 0.54 9.85 6.15
C THR A 32 0.13 11.31 5.95
N ASP A 33 -0.65 11.64 4.92
CA ASP A 33 -1.15 12.98 4.63
C ASP A 33 -2.33 13.37 5.53
N TYR A 34 -3.20 12.40 5.84
CA TYR A 34 -4.29 12.63 6.78
C TYR A 34 -3.87 12.43 8.24
N ASN A 35 -2.88 11.56 8.51
CA ASN A 35 -2.37 11.16 9.84
C ASN A 35 -3.39 11.36 10.98
N PRO A 36 -4.53 10.65 10.95
CA PRO A 36 -5.58 10.88 11.93
C PRO A 36 -5.11 10.40 13.31
N ASN A 37 -5.28 11.24 14.32
CA ASN A 37 -5.13 10.82 15.71
C ASN A 37 -6.29 9.88 16.07
N TYR A 38 -5.98 8.68 16.52
CA TYR A 38 -6.94 7.72 17.06
C TYR A 38 -7.07 7.92 18.57
N CYS A 39 -8.26 8.32 19.04
CA CYS A 39 -8.50 8.53 20.47
C CYS A 39 -9.20 7.32 21.10
N PHE A 40 -8.56 6.70 22.09
CA PHE A 40 -9.15 5.62 22.89
C PHE A 40 -8.79 5.78 24.37
N ALA A 41 -9.77 5.60 25.26
CA ALA A 41 -9.61 5.74 26.71
C ALA A 41 -8.94 7.08 27.15
N GLY A 42 -9.27 8.18 26.47
CA GLY A 42 -8.70 9.51 26.75
C GLY A 42 -7.25 9.71 26.28
N LYS A 43 -6.66 8.73 25.60
CA LYS A 43 -5.33 8.84 24.98
C LYS A 43 -5.47 8.96 23.47
N ALA A 44 -4.76 9.93 22.89
CA ALA A 44 -4.58 10.01 21.45
C ALA A 44 -3.37 9.15 21.07
N ALA A 45 -3.53 8.35 20.02
CA ALA A 45 -2.48 7.57 19.41
C ALA A 45 -2.33 7.99 17.95
N SER A 46 -1.11 8.18 17.50
CA SER A 46 -0.77 8.51 16.12
C SER A 46 0.01 7.37 15.45
N LEU A 47 0.21 7.45 14.13
CA LEU A 47 0.93 6.43 13.36
C LEU A 47 2.34 6.15 13.94
N SER A 48 3.01 7.16 14.48
CA SER A 48 4.36 7.06 15.03
C SER A 48 4.46 6.22 16.31
N GLU A 49 3.36 5.99 16.99
CA GLU A 49 3.31 5.17 18.22
C GLU A 49 3.15 3.67 17.91
N LEU A 50 2.85 3.32 16.66
CA LEU A 50 2.74 1.93 16.23
C LEU A 50 4.13 1.29 16.11
N LYS A 51 4.26 0.06 16.62
CA LYS A 51 5.50 -0.73 16.46
C LYS A 51 5.56 -1.35 15.08
N GLU A 52 6.30 -0.73 14.17
CA GLU A 52 6.50 -1.25 12.83
C GLU A 52 7.39 -2.52 12.86
N VAL A 53 6.93 -3.58 12.18
CA VAL A 53 7.68 -4.83 12.02
C VAL A 53 8.35 -4.85 10.65
N PRO A 54 9.67 -5.09 10.55
CA PRO A 54 10.35 -5.20 9.25
C PRO A 54 9.71 -6.29 8.38
N ARG A 55 9.35 -5.95 7.14
CA ARG A 55 8.64 -6.85 6.21
C ARG A 55 9.32 -8.23 6.01
N LYS A 56 10.64 -8.27 6.09
CA LYS A 56 11.46 -9.51 5.99
C LYS A 56 11.16 -10.53 7.09
N ASN A 57 10.58 -10.09 8.21
CA ASN A 57 10.22 -10.94 9.33
C ASN A 57 8.76 -11.45 9.27
N ILE A 58 8.01 -11.12 8.21
CA ILE A 58 6.58 -11.47 8.08
C ILE A 58 6.41 -12.51 6.96
N THR A 59 5.96 -13.70 7.32
CA THR A 59 5.62 -14.77 6.37
C THR A 59 4.14 -15.11 6.55
N LEU A 60 3.40 -15.15 5.45
CA LEU A 60 2.02 -15.63 5.44
C LEU A 60 2.08 -17.12 5.08
N LEU A 61 1.62 -17.99 5.99
CA LEU A 61 1.48 -19.43 5.78
C LEU A 61 0.21 -19.74 4.99
#